data_AF-A0A7X1ZNQ0-F1
#
_entry.id   AF-A0A7X1ZNQ0-F1
#
_cell.length_a   1.000
_cell.length_b   1.000
_cell.length_c   1.000
_cell.angle_alpha   90.00
_cell.angle_beta   90.00
_cell.angle_gamma   90.00
#
_symmetry.space_group_name_H-M   'P 1'
#
loop_
_entity.id
_entity.type
_entity.pdbx_description
1 polymer ?
#
loop_
_entity_poly.entity_id
_entity_poly.type
_entity_poly.pdbx_seq_one_letter_code
_entity_poly.pdbx_strand_id
1 'polypeptide(L)'
;MMLAKLSYVLLLVSFWIGSSATFVHSAELIDRIVATVNGEIITERQLNQGKGIIKERFGVQDMIDICILTQEAREEGIPINSQLIEERLSELEEKYSQTELETILRESNLTVAEYREWMERISLQQGMIYQKRIQIDEDIRVQEGEVDDFYSKLKRY
;
A
#
# COMPACT_ATOMS: atom_id res chain seq x y z
N MET A 1 -28.88 -82.68 -18.44
CA MET A 1 -27.89 -81.73 -19.03
C MET A 1 -28.16 -80.37 -18.41
N MET A 2 -27.61 -79.99 -17.26
CA MET A 2 -26.21 -79.80 -16.86
C MET A 2 -25.42 -78.86 -17.77
N LEU A 3 -24.86 -77.81 -17.12
CA LEU A 3 -23.86 -76.82 -17.54
C LEU A 3 -24.43 -75.62 -18.32
N ALA A 4 -24.31 -74.35 -17.90
CA ALA A 4 -23.29 -73.73 -17.06
C ALA A 4 -23.83 -72.58 -16.18
N LYS A 5 -23.43 -72.62 -14.90
CA LYS A 5 -23.21 -71.46 -14.04
C LYS A 5 -21.91 -70.79 -14.48
N LEU A 6 -21.84 -69.46 -14.48
CA LEU A 6 -20.68 -68.54 -14.62
C LEU A 6 -21.17 -67.40 -15.53
N SER A 7 -21.39 -66.17 -15.11
CA SER A 7 -20.52 -65.35 -14.27
C SER A 7 -21.36 -64.16 -13.77
N TYR A 8 -21.79 -64.22 -12.52
CA TYR A 8 -22.01 -62.99 -11.74
C TYR A 8 -20.61 -62.47 -11.42
N VAL A 9 -20.33 -61.20 -11.72
CA VAL A 9 -19.18 -60.36 -11.31
C VAL A 9 -18.72 -59.56 -12.55
N LEU A 10 -18.60 -58.23 -12.39
CA LEU A 10 -18.36 -57.16 -13.37
C LEU A 10 -19.66 -56.67 -14.03
N LEU A 11 -20.30 -55.60 -13.58
CA LEU A 11 -19.76 -54.24 -13.45
C LEU A 11 -20.56 -53.44 -12.41
N LEU A 12 -20.18 -53.58 -11.14
CA LEU A 12 -20.45 -52.60 -10.07
C LEU A 12 -19.23 -51.66 -9.95
N VAL A 13 -18.87 -50.97 -11.04
CA VAL A 13 -17.78 -49.97 -11.03
C VAL A 13 -18.18 -48.79 -11.91
N SER A 14 -19.21 -48.06 -11.49
CA SER A 14 -19.49 -46.70 -11.98
C SER A 14 -19.79 -45.76 -10.82
N PHE A 15 -19.14 -46.01 -9.69
CA PHE A 15 -18.98 -45.05 -8.61
C PHE A 15 -17.48 -44.75 -8.53
N TRP A 16 -17.13 -43.47 -8.34
CA TRP A 16 -15.78 -42.89 -8.48
C TRP A 16 -15.41 -42.37 -9.89
N ILE A 17 -16.28 -41.55 -10.48
CA ILE A 17 -15.76 -40.37 -11.20
C ILE A 17 -15.17 -39.49 -10.10
N GLY A 18 -13.88 -39.63 -9.89
CA GLY A 18 -13.12 -38.79 -8.98
C GLY A 18 -13.31 -37.35 -9.40
N SER A 19 -14.08 -36.60 -8.62
CA SER A 19 -13.87 -35.18 -8.45
C SER A 19 -12.45 -35.01 -7.94
N SER A 20 -11.49 -34.91 -8.86
CA SER A 20 -10.22 -34.28 -8.60
C SER A 20 -10.53 -32.80 -8.35
N ALA A 21 -11.07 -32.51 -7.16
CA ALA A 21 -10.95 -31.21 -6.56
C ALA A 21 -9.45 -30.99 -6.42
N THR A 22 -8.86 -30.35 -7.41
CA THR A 22 -7.57 -29.70 -7.26
C THR A 22 -7.79 -28.66 -6.18
N PHE A 23 -7.49 -29.02 -4.93
CA PHE A 23 -7.27 -28.05 -3.90
C PHE A 23 -6.08 -27.22 -4.37
N VAL A 24 -6.36 -26.13 -5.05
CA VAL A 24 -5.41 -25.04 -5.25
C VAL A 24 -5.13 -24.54 -3.84
N HIS A 25 -4.09 -25.09 -3.21
CA HIS A 25 -3.47 -24.46 -2.06
C HIS A 25 -2.87 -23.18 -2.61
N SER A 26 -3.65 -22.10 -2.55
CA SER A 26 -3.12 -20.76 -2.68
C SER A 26 -2.00 -20.67 -1.64
N ALA A 27 -0.75 -20.67 -2.10
CA ALA A 27 0.38 -20.44 -1.24
C ALA A 27 0.14 -19.09 -0.58
N GLU A 28 -0.20 -19.09 0.71
CA GLU A 28 -0.36 -17.87 1.47
C GLU A 28 1.02 -17.21 1.51
N LEU A 29 1.15 -16.08 0.82
CA LEU A 29 2.39 -15.33 0.79
C LEU A 29 2.55 -14.70 2.19
N ILE A 30 3.27 -15.39 3.09
CA ILE A 30 3.58 -14.86 4.41
C ILE A 30 4.60 -13.74 4.21
N ASP A 31 4.11 -12.50 4.15
CA ASP A 31 4.92 -11.31 4.11
C ASP A 31 5.46 -11.00 5.52
N ARG A 32 6.71 -10.56 5.60
CA ARG A 32 7.37 -10.30 6.87
C ARG A 32 6.81 -9.02 7.48
N ILE A 33 6.39 -9.07 8.74
CA ILE A 33 6.01 -7.88 9.51
C ILE A 33 7.28 -7.12 9.90
N VAL A 34 7.34 -5.83 9.57
CA VAL A 34 8.45 -4.94 9.96
C VAL A 34 8.09 -4.04 11.12
N ALA A 35 6.81 -3.68 11.26
CA ALA A 35 6.32 -2.88 12.38
C ALA A 35 4.81 -3.06 12.59
N THR A 36 4.31 -2.62 13.74
CA THR A 36 2.88 -2.50 14.03
C THR A 36 2.65 -1.14 14.67
N VAL A 37 1.69 -0.38 14.14
CA VAL A 37 1.39 1.01 14.55
C VAL A 37 -0.11 1.09 14.82
N ASN A 38 -0.49 1.24 16.10
CA ASN A 38 -1.88 1.28 16.55
C ASN A 38 -2.75 0.12 16.03
N GLY A 39 -2.15 -1.07 15.85
CA GLY A 39 -2.85 -2.26 15.34
C GLY A 39 -2.82 -2.42 13.82
N GLU A 40 -2.36 -1.42 13.05
CA GLU A 40 -2.06 -1.59 11.61
C GLU A 40 -0.68 -2.23 11.45
N ILE A 41 -0.59 -3.25 10.60
CA ILE A 41 0.65 -3.97 10.30
C ILE A 41 1.34 -3.28 9.12
N ILE A 42 2.63 -3.03 9.26
CA ILE A 42 3.50 -2.61 8.17
C ILE A 42 4.34 -3.81 7.76
N THR A 43 4.29 -4.19 6.48
CA THR A 43 5.02 -5.33 5.94
C THR A 43 6.32 -4.95 5.23
N GLU A 44 7.20 -5.93 5.02
CA GLU A 44 8.46 -5.76 4.29
C GLU A 44 8.21 -5.41 2.82
N ARG A 45 7.16 -5.98 2.20
CA ARG A 45 6.72 -5.56 0.86
C ARG A 45 6.36 -4.08 0.83
N GLN A 46 5.53 -3.60 1.75
CA GLN A 46 5.13 -2.19 1.82
C GLN A 46 6.34 -1.26 2.02
N LEU A 47 7.30 -1.66 2.86
CA LEU A 47 8.54 -0.92 3.05
C LEU A 47 9.36 -0.85 1.75
N ASN A 48 9.46 -1.96 1.01
CA ASN A 48 10.20 -2.01 -0.25
C ASN A 48 9.49 -1.24 -1.37
N GLN A 49 8.16 -1.22 -1.37
CA GLN A 49 7.35 -0.38 -2.26
C GLN A 49 7.65 1.11 -2.03
N GLY A 50 7.65 1.57 -0.79
CA GLY A 50 7.99 2.95 -0.46
C GLY A 50 9.41 3.32 -0.92
N LYS A 51 10.39 2.41 -0.80
CA LYS A 51 11.75 2.59 -1.33
C LYS A 51 11.78 2.75 -2.86
N GLY A 52 10.98 1.93 -3.56
CA GLY A 52 10.86 2.00 -5.02
C GLY A 52 10.26 3.33 -5.51
N ILE A 53 9.34 3.92 -4.74
CA ILE A 53 8.63 5.15 -5.13
C ILE A 53 9.37 6.42 -4.68
N ILE A 54 9.84 6.50 -3.43
CA ILE A 54 10.35 7.75 -2.84
C ILE A 54 11.88 7.92 -2.97
N LYS A 55 12.65 6.82 -3.09
CA LYS A 55 14.13 6.67 -3.21
C LYS A 55 14.76 5.84 -2.07
N GLU A 56 16.02 5.45 -2.26
CA GLU A 56 16.81 4.54 -1.39
C GLU A 56 16.88 4.91 0.11
N ARG A 57 16.67 6.17 0.50
CA ARG A 57 16.74 6.59 1.92
C ARG A 57 15.44 6.33 2.69
N PHE A 58 14.39 5.87 2.01
CA PHE A 58 13.12 5.54 2.63
C PHE A 58 13.26 4.33 3.58
N GLY A 59 12.89 4.53 4.84
CA GLY A 59 13.08 3.57 5.92
C GLY A 59 11.79 3.23 6.66
N VAL A 60 11.96 2.40 7.69
CA VAL A 60 10.84 1.99 8.56
C VAL A 60 10.22 3.19 9.27
N GLN A 61 11.03 4.17 9.67
CA GLN A 61 10.54 5.38 10.33
C GLN A 61 9.59 6.17 9.42
N ASP A 62 9.94 6.34 8.14
CA ASP A 62 9.07 7.03 7.18
C ASP A 62 7.72 6.31 7.02
N MET A 63 7.73 4.97 6.99
CA MET A 63 6.49 4.18 6.96
C MET A 63 5.66 4.33 8.23
N ILE A 64 6.31 4.39 9.40
CA ILE A 64 5.62 4.62 10.67
C ILE A 64 4.98 6.01 10.66
N ASP A 65 5.70 7.04 10.24
CA ASP A 65 5.21 8.41 10.20
C ASP A 65 4.02 8.54 9.22
N ILE A 66 4.11 7.92 8.04
CA ILE A 66 2.98 7.82 7.10
C ILE A 66 1.80 7.10 7.76
N CYS A 67 2.03 5.99 8.44
CA CYS A 67 0.97 5.21 9.08
C CYS A 67 0.25 6.04 10.16
N ILE A 68 0.99 6.71 11.05
CA ILE A 68 0.41 7.59 12.08
C ILE A 68 -0.42 8.70 11.45
N LEU A 69 0.14 9.43 10.47
CA LEU A 69 -0.54 10.56 9.84
C LEU A 69 -1.78 10.13 9.05
N THR A 70 -1.75 8.97 8.41
CA THR A 70 -2.90 8.44 7.66
C THR A 70 -4.00 7.91 8.57
N GLN A 71 -3.67 7.33 9.73
CA GLN A 71 -4.64 6.96 10.75
C GLN A 71 -5.34 8.20 11.31
N GLU A 72 -4.57 9.19 11.74
CA GLU A 72 -5.13 10.46 12.23
C GLU A 72 -5.98 11.14 11.14
N ALA A 73 -5.54 11.10 9.87
CA ALA A 73 -6.32 11.67 8.76
C ALA A 73 -7.68 11.01 8.60
N ARG A 74 -7.75 9.69 8.76
CA ARG A 74 -9.01 8.94 8.71
C ARG A 74 -9.89 9.25 9.93
N GLU A 75 -9.29 9.38 11.10
CA GLU A 75 -10.00 9.73 12.35
C GLU A 75 -10.59 11.15 12.29
N GLU A 76 -9.84 12.11 11.74
CA GLU A 76 -10.29 13.50 11.55
C GLU A 76 -11.17 13.69 10.30
N GLY A 77 -11.43 12.62 9.52
CA GLY A 77 -12.31 12.66 8.36
C GLY A 77 -11.74 13.45 7.16
N ILE A 78 -10.41 13.53 7.04
CA ILE A 78 -9.75 14.18 5.91
C ILE A 78 -10.08 13.42 4.62
N PRO A 79 -10.60 14.09 3.58
CA PRO A 79 -10.97 13.43 2.35
C PRO A 79 -9.74 13.03 1.54
N ILE A 80 -9.82 11.87 0.89
CA ILE A 80 -8.88 11.49 -0.16
C ILE A 80 -9.17 12.37 -1.39
N ASN A 81 -8.14 12.97 -1.98
CA ASN A 81 -8.29 13.71 -3.22
C ASN A 81 -8.29 12.77 -4.43
N SER A 82 -9.40 12.06 -4.63
CA SER A 82 -9.53 11.05 -5.69
C SER A 82 -9.34 11.62 -7.09
N GLN A 83 -9.70 12.88 -7.32
CA GLN A 83 -9.48 13.55 -8.60
C GLN A 83 -7.99 13.66 -8.90
N LEU A 84 -7.19 14.14 -7.94
CA LEU A 84 -5.74 14.25 -8.12
C LEU A 84 -5.09 12.87 -8.35
N ILE A 85 -5.56 11.84 -7.66
CA ILE A 85 -5.05 10.47 -7.87
C ILE A 85 -5.33 10.01 -9.29
N GLU A 86 -6.54 10.25 -9.81
CA GLU A 86 -6.92 9.84 -11.14
C GLU A 86 -6.22 10.64 -12.24
N GLU A 87 -6.03 11.95 -12.04
CA GLU A 87 -5.21 12.78 -12.92
C GLU A 87 -3.78 12.22 -13.02
N ARG A 88 -3.16 11.85 -11.89
CA ARG A 88 -1.80 11.28 -11.87
C ARG A 88 -1.71 9.92 -12.55
N LEU A 89 -2.73 9.08 -12.38
CA LEU A 89 -2.78 7.78 -13.07
C LEU A 89 -3.00 7.98 -14.57
N SER A 90 -3.87 8.92 -14.96
CA SER A 90 -4.11 9.25 -16.37
C SER A 90 -2.84 9.80 -17.04
N GLU A 91 -2.08 10.68 -16.36
CA GLU A 91 -0.78 11.17 -16.84
C GLU A 91 0.22 10.03 -17.12
N LEU A 92 0.19 8.96 -16.31
CA LEU A 92 1.04 7.79 -16.52
C LEU A 92 0.55 6.93 -17.69
N GLU A 93 -0.76 6.73 -17.81
CA GLU A 93 -1.37 5.97 -18.90
C GLU A 93 -1.27 6.68 -20.26
N GLU A 94 -1.26 8.01 -20.30
CA GLU A 94 -0.99 8.77 -21.52
C GLU A 94 0.47 8.69 -21.97
N LYS A 95 1.38 8.61 -20.99
CA LYS A 95 2.83 8.61 -21.24
C LYS A 95 3.40 7.24 -21.57
N TYR A 96 2.78 6.18 -21.08
CA TYR A 96 3.23 4.80 -21.23
C TYR A 96 2.09 3.92 -21.72
N SER A 97 2.35 3.02 -22.67
CA SER A 97 1.41 1.95 -22.97
C SER A 97 1.15 1.12 -21.70
N GLN A 98 -0.02 0.47 -21.62
CA GLN A 98 -0.37 -0.38 -20.48
C GLN A 98 0.75 -1.41 -20.16
N THR A 99 1.33 -2.03 -21.17
CA THR A 99 2.44 -2.99 -21.01
C THR A 99 3.73 -2.37 -20.50
N GLU A 100 4.01 -1.12 -20.87
CA GLU A 100 5.17 -0.38 -20.36
C GLU A 100 4.95 0.03 -18.90
N LEU A 101 3.77 0.54 -18.57
CA LEU A 101 3.41 0.91 -17.20
C LEU A 101 3.48 -0.30 -16.27
N GLU A 102 2.89 -1.44 -16.67
CA GLU A 102 2.97 -2.69 -15.92
C GLU A 102 4.43 -3.16 -15.75
N THR A 103 5.28 -2.95 -16.76
CA THR A 103 6.70 -3.31 -16.67
C THR A 103 7.45 -2.43 -15.68
N ILE A 104 7.25 -1.11 -15.74
CA ILE A 104 7.88 -0.13 -14.83
C ILE A 104 7.45 -0.40 -13.37
N LEU A 105 6.16 -0.64 -13.15
CA LEU A 105 5.65 -0.94 -11.82
C LEU A 105 6.18 -2.27 -11.31
N ARG A 106 6.26 -3.30 -12.17
CA ARG A 106 6.85 -4.60 -11.82
C ARG A 106 8.34 -4.51 -11.48
N GLU A 107 9.12 -3.68 -12.19
CA GLU A 107 10.52 -3.39 -11.82
C GLU A 107 10.63 -2.79 -10.41
N SER A 108 9.58 -2.09 -9.97
CA SER A 108 9.45 -1.54 -8.63
C SER A 108 8.69 -2.45 -7.65
N ASN A 109 8.42 -3.72 -8.02
CA ASN A 109 7.61 -4.69 -7.27
C ASN A 109 6.21 -4.17 -6.87
N LEU A 110 5.58 -3.42 -7.76
CA LEU A 110 4.26 -2.80 -7.58
C LEU A 110 3.27 -3.27 -8.65
N THR A 111 2.02 -3.38 -8.25
CA THR A 111 0.87 -3.39 -9.15
C THR A 111 0.26 -2.00 -9.27
N VAL A 112 -0.58 -1.77 -10.28
CA VAL A 112 -1.33 -0.50 -10.42
C VAL A 112 -2.21 -0.23 -9.20
N ALA A 113 -2.84 -1.28 -8.64
CA ALA A 113 -3.67 -1.17 -7.44
C ALA A 113 -2.86 -0.74 -6.21
N GLU A 114 -1.67 -1.33 -6.00
CA GLU A 114 -0.78 -0.95 -4.90
C GLU A 114 -0.21 0.46 -5.08
N TYR A 115 0.07 0.86 -6.32
CA TYR A 115 0.47 2.24 -6.62
C TYR A 115 -0.66 3.24 -6.30
N ARG A 116 -1.90 2.91 -6.64
CA ARG A 116 -3.08 3.71 -6.26
C ARG A 116 -3.22 3.81 -4.74
N GLU A 117 -3.12 2.68 -4.02
CA GLU A 117 -3.18 2.68 -2.55
C GLU A 117 -2.07 3.57 -1.94
N TRP A 118 -0.87 3.51 -2.51
CA TRP A 118 0.22 4.40 -2.10
C TRP A 118 -0.15 5.88 -2.28
N MET A 119 -0.71 6.25 -3.42
CA MET A 119 -1.15 7.62 -3.70
C MET A 119 -2.25 8.09 -2.73
N GLU A 120 -3.16 7.19 -2.35
CA GLU A 120 -4.18 7.47 -1.32
C GLU A 120 -3.54 7.76 0.05
N ARG A 121 -2.56 6.94 0.47
CA ARG A 121 -1.81 7.17 1.72
C ARG A 121 -1.10 8.52 1.73
N ILE A 122 -0.43 8.87 0.62
CA ILE A 122 0.25 10.17 0.50
C ILE A 122 -0.76 11.33 0.48
N SER A 123 -1.91 11.18 -0.18
CA SER A 123 -2.97 12.20 -0.16
C SER A 123 -3.47 12.47 1.26
N LEU A 124 -3.73 11.42 2.04
CA LEU A 124 -4.16 11.54 3.43
C LEU A 124 -3.08 12.20 4.30
N GLN A 125 -1.83 11.76 4.16
CA GLN A 125 -0.69 12.34 4.86
C GLN A 125 -0.55 13.85 4.58
N GLN A 126 -0.63 14.24 3.31
CA GLN A 126 -0.53 15.66 2.91
C GLN A 126 -1.68 16.49 3.45
N GLY A 127 -2.91 15.95 3.40
CA GLY A 127 -4.08 16.60 3.99
C GLY A 127 -3.90 16.84 5.49
N MET A 128 -3.40 15.84 6.22
CA MET A 128 -3.12 15.95 7.65
C MET A 128 -2.03 16.97 7.96
N ILE A 129 -0.90 16.94 7.25
CA ILE A 129 0.18 17.92 7.41
C ILE A 129 -0.34 19.34 7.16
N TYR A 130 -1.15 19.53 6.12
CA TYR A 130 -1.74 20.82 5.81
C TYR A 130 -2.66 21.33 6.94
N GLN A 131 -3.53 20.47 7.45
CA GLN A 131 -4.42 20.79 8.56
C GLN A 131 -3.67 21.14 9.85
N LYS A 132 -2.67 20.34 10.25
CA LYS A 132 -1.84 20.62 11.43
C LYS A 132 -1.02 21.90 11.25
N ARG A 133 -0.53 22.19 10.03
CA ARG A 133 0.16 23.45 9.76
C ARG A 133 -0.72 24.67 9.99
N ILE A 134 -1.98 24.65 9.55
CA ILE A 134 -2.93 25.74 9.82
C ILE A 134 -3.09 25.95 11.32
N GLN A 135 -3.30 24.88 12.09
CA GLN A 135 -3.44 24.95 13.55
C GLN A 135 -2.19 25.53 14.21
N ILE A 136 -1.00 25.08 13.80
CA ILE A 136 0.28 25.60 14.31
C ILE A 136 0.46 27.08 13.97
N ASP A 137 0.13 27.50 12.75
CA ASP A 137 0.24 28.89 12.31
C ASP A 137 -0.74 29.81 13.09
N GLU A 138 -1.88 29.28 13.54
CA GLU A 138 -2.83 30.00 14.40
C GLU A 138 -2.33 30.12 15.86
N ASP A 139 -1.67 29.07 16.37
CA ASP A 139 -1.21 28.97 17.76
C ASP A 139 0.15 29.67 18.01
N ILE A 140 1.05 29.64 17.03
CA ILE A 140 2.39 30.20 17.16
C ILE A 140 2.43 31.63 16.61
N ARG A 141 2.66 32.60 17.50
CA ARG A 141 2.94 33.99 17.12
C ARG A 141 4.41 34.31 17.37
N VAL A 142 5.14 34.55 16.29
CA VAL A 142 6.50 35.09 16.36
C VAL A 142 6.42 36.59 16.63
N GLN A 143 7.02 37.04 17.73
CA GLN A 143 7.08 38.45 18.09
C GLN A 143 8.18 39.15 17.31
N GLU A 144 7.99 40.43 16.97
CA GLU A 144 8.98 41.24 16.24
C GLU A 144 10.35 41.26 16.94
N GLY A 145 10.37 41.33 18.28
CA GLY A 145 11.61 41.26 19.05
C GLY A 145 12.37 39.93 18.94
N GLU A 146 11.67 38.81 18.69
CA GLU A 146 12.32 37.51 18.44
C GLU A 146 13.00 37.47 17.08
N VAL A 147 12.40 38.13 16.08
CA VAL A 147 12.99 38.29 14.73
C VAL A 147 14.24 39.17 14.80
N ASP A 148 14.16 40.28 15.53
CA ASP A 148 15.29 41.20 15.71
C ASP A 148 16.47 40.55 16.44
N ASP A 149 16.21 39.75 17.48
CA ASP A 149 17.23 39.00 18.21
C ASP A 149 17.87 37.93 17.31
N PHE A 150 17.07 37.18 16.54
CA PHE A 150 17.57 36.22 15.57
C PHE A 150 18.48 36.87 14.53
N TYR A 151 18.04 37.98 13.93
CA TYR A 151 18.81 38.71 12.93
C TYR A 151 20.13 39.28 13.48
N SER A 152 20.09 39.78 14.72
CA SER A 152 21.26 40.31 15.43
C SER A 152 22.29 39.21 15.73
N LYS A 153 21.83 37.99 16.07
CA LYS A 153 22.71 36.82 16.25
C LYS A 153 23.34 36.38 14.94
N LEU A 154 22.59 36.40 13.84
CA LEU A 154 23.09 36.00 12.52
C LEU A 154 24.25 36.90 12.05
N LYS A 155 24.16 38.21 12.29
CA LYS A 155 25.21 39.19 11.94
C LYS A 155 26.53 39.05 12.69
N ARG A 156 26.57 38.26 13.77
CA ARG A 156 27.79 38.04 14.57
C ARG A 156 28.65 36.89 14.03
N TYR A 157 28.17 36.19 13.01
CA TYR A 157 28.89 35.17 12.24
C TYR A 157 29.22 35.71 10.85
#